data_AF-A0A9W8QWJ3-F1
#
_entry.id   AF-A0A9W8QWJ3-F1
#
_cell.length_a   1.000
_cell.length_b   1.000
_cell.length_c   1.000
_cell.angle_alpha   90.00
_cell.angle_beta   90.00
_cell.angle_gamma   90.00
#
_symmetry.space_group_name_H-M   'P 1'
#
loop_
_entity.id
_entity.type
_entity.pdbx_description
1 polymer ?
#
loop_
_entity_poly.entity_id
_entity_poly.type
_entity_poly.pdbx_seq_one_letter_code
_entity_poly.pdbx_strand_id
1 'polypeptide(L)'
;MMEVLPTDRARFRQYFSKRALGLDLMTAGPGFGQTTALSAATLGMVETLGPIFASAPTHVTVNTFATRLYAVSSSATERYNKGKREKYRILRKLIVRGYNKEEYEAFQRLLQHPDGADGAGPNPWKRPGAWSLHLSRAFWLLGCLRSPAAPSIHRDDSLTIHQLQNEPDKDDKLDRLRGTASGAISREEYIRGKMVNKNIIEGLFNRILEVADIVYATPAQSCGKFYREWKNTKAKGFAIDEAANMTRPDLYSLWGNSMMPCILAGDEKQLPPAVITLDEKDGQGNAINRLGRDAKISPLEWDAACPIELETHRVGRDLEAFAFVKYPELNAPPTGSLQPIFIHCENSHCHIGPITKSKGNRDQAIVALDFILDFVSSTSGRVHPSQIAIITPYAANVDVIEGIRKGPAYATLASTKPAKTISSFRAKRVKSSSPSWPQRSKRDPVWQRINITST
;
A
#
# COMPACT_ATOMS: atom_id res chain seq x y z
N MET A 1 19.48 -11.01 5.10
CA MET A 1 20.45 -10.83 3.99
C MET A 1 20.90 -12.12 3.31
N MET A 2 21.20 -13.22 4.02
CA MET A 2 21.61 -14.47 3.35
C MET A 2 20.51 -15.08 2.46
N GLU A 3 19.25 -14.78 2.75
CA GLU A 3 18.05 -15.15 1.97
C GLU A 3 17.95 -14.45 0.61
N VAL A 4 18.68 -13.34 0.43
CA VAL A 4 18.78 -12.66 -0.87
C VAL A 4 19.90 -13.31 -1.66
N LEU A 5 19.69 -13.50 -2.97
CA LEU A 5 20.68 -14.05 -3.90
C LEU A 5 22.03 -13.36 -3.70
N PRO A 6 23.16 -14.11 -3.62
CA PRO A 6 24.48 -13.54 -3.32
C PRO A 6 24.83 -12.32 -4.16
N THR A 7 24.52 -12.38 -5.47
CA THR A 7 24.74 -11.32 -6.46
C THR A 7 23.98 -10.04 -6.15
N ASP A 8 22.80 -10.14 -5.54
CA ASP A 8 21.93 -8.99 -5.28
C ASP A 8 22.10 -8.39 -3.88
N ARG A 9 22.84 -9.04 -2.97
CA ARG A 9 22.96 -8.59 -1.56
C ARG A 9 23.47 -7.16 -1.40
N ALA A 10 24.48 -6.78 -2.20
CA ALA A 10 25.05 -5.43 -2.14
C ALA A 10 24.04 -4.39 -2.66
N ARG A 11 23.47 -4.64 -3.85
CA ARG A 11 22.44 -3.77 -4.45
C ARG A 11 21.21 -3.64 -3.56
N PHE A 12 20.76 -4.74 -2.96
CA PHE A 12 19.63 -4.77 -2.04
C PHE A 12 19.86 -3.88 -0.81
N ARG A 13 21.01 -4.00 -0.14
CA ARG A 13 21.35 -3.12 1.00
C ARG A 13 21.41 -1.66 0.59
N GLN A 14 22.13 -1.38 -0.50
CA GLN A 14 22.27 -0.02 -1.00
C GLN A 14 20.91 0.59 -1.34
N TYR A 15 20.04 -0.18 -2.00
CA TYR A 15 18.69 0.23 -2.36
C TYR A 15 17.91 0.65 -1.11
N PHE A 16 17.75 -0.23 -0.13
CA PHE A 16 16.97 0.09 1.08
C PHE A 16 17.62 1.14 1.99
N SER A 17 18.95 1.31 1.95
CA SER A 17 19.63 2.35 2.75
C SER A 17 19.41 3.77 2.25
N LYS A 18 18.96 3.96 1.01
CA LYS A 18 18.90 5.26 0.31
C LYS A 18 17.49 5.75 0.03
N ARG A 19 16.46 5.10 0.58
CA ARG A 19 15.06 5.34 0.21
C ARG A 19 14.44 6.40 1.10
N ALA A 20 14.31 7.60 0.54
CA ALA A 20 13.48 8.64 1.10
C ALA A 20 12.01 8.24 1.00
N LEU A 21 11.20 8.55 2.03
CA LEU A 21 9.75 8.35 2.08
C LEU A 21 9.25 6.90 2.23
N GLY A 22 10.13 5.90 2.21
CA GLY A 22 9.78 4.51 2.50
C GLY A 22 8.95 3.81 1.43
N LEU A 23 8.89 4.33 0.20
CA LEU A 23 8.27 3.64 -0.94
C LEU A 23 9.35 2.90 -1.74
N ASP A 24 9.17 1.60 -1.93
CA ASP A 24 10.14 0.71 -2.55
C ASP A 24 9.49 -0.16 -3.63
N LEU A 25 10.19 -0.35 -4.74
CA LEU A 25 9.77 -1.18 -5.86
C LEU A 25 10.78 -2.31 -6.10
N MET A 26 10.28 -3.54 -6.14
CA MET A 26 11.04 -4.71 -6.56
C MET A 26 10.43 -5.28 -7.83
N THR A 27 11.16 -5.24 -8.94
CA THR A 27 10.76 -5.90 -10.19
C THR A 27 11.75 -7.02 -10.52
N ALA A 28 11.23 -8.19 -10.87
CA ALA A 28 12.01 -9.32 -11.35
C ALA A 28 11.11 -10.30 -12.09
N GLY A 29 11.67 -11.10 -13.00
CA GLY A 29 10.93 -12.14 -13.71
C GLY A 29 10.47 -13.28 -12.80
N PRO A 30 9.65 -14.23 -13.30
CA PRO A 30 9.28 -15.41 -12.55
C PRO A 30 10.51 -16.25 -12.20
N GLY A 31 10.59 -16.77 -10.98
CA GLY A 31 11.69 -17.65 -10.55
C GLY A 31 12.98 -16.94 -10.11
N PHE A 32 13.08 -15.62 -10.25
CA PHE A 32 14.27 -14.85 -9.84
C PHE A 32 14.33 -14.54 -8.32
N GLY A 33 13.54 -15.25 -7.50
CA GLY A 33 13.58 -15.11 -6.04
C GLY A 33 12.93 -13.84 -5.49
N GLN A 34 12.06 -13.17 -6.26
CA GLN A 34 11.39 -11.92 -5.88
C GLN A 34 10.64 -12.02 -4.54
N THR A 35 9.75 -12.99 -4.39
CA THR A 35 9.01 -13.19 -3.13
C THR A 35 9.95 -13.45 -1.96
N THR A 36 11.11 -14.09 -2.18
CA THR A 36 12.13 -14.30 -1.14
C THR A 36 12.83 -12.98 -0.77
N ALA A 37 13.17 -12.15 -1.75
CA ALA A 37 13.75 -10.82 -1.52
C ALA A 37 12.75 -9.90 -0.81
N LEU A 38 11.48 -9.88 -1.24
CA LEU A 38 10.39 -9.17 -0.57
C LEU A 38 10.19 -9.69 0.85
N SER A 39 10.27 -11.00 1.06
CA SER A 39 10.18 -11.59 2.40
C SER A 39 11.30 -11.09 3.31
N ALA A 40 12.54 -11.07 2.82
CA ALA A 40 13.67 -10.54 3.57
C ALA A 40 13.53 -9.04 3.87
N ALA A 41 13.02 -8.24 2.92
CA ALA A 41 12.74 -6.83 3.14
C ALA A 41 11.61 -6.62 4.17
N THR A 42 10.55 -7.41 4.09
CA THR A 42 9.41 -7.38 5.03
C THR A 42 9.87 -7.68 6.45
N LEU A 43 10.75 -8.68 6.65
CA LEU A 43 11.35 -8.90 7.98
C LEU A 43 12.17 -7.70 8.45
N GLY A 44 12.95 -7.08 7.56
CA GLY A 44 13.67 -5.84 7.87
C GLY A 44 12.74 -4.70 8.27
N MET A 45 11.61 -4.54 7.57
CA MET A 45 10.58 -3.56 7.92
C MET A 45 9.99 -3.84 9.30
N VAL A 46 9.65 -5.11 9.61
CA VAL A 46 9.10 -5.47 10.92
C VAL A 46 10.06 -5.11 12.05
N GLU A 47 11.35 -5.42 11.89
CA GLU A 47 12.36 -5.11 12.91
C GLU A 47 12.61 -3.60 13.06
N THR A 48 12.44 -2.81 11.99
CA THR A 48 12.77 -1.38 11.98
C THR A 48 11.57 -0.50 12.33
N LEU A 49 10.39 -0.86 11.84
CA LEU A 49 9.18 -0.03 11.89
C LEU A 49 8.15 -0.57 12.88
N GLY A 50 8.16 -1.87 13.17
CA GLY A 50 7.10 -2.55 13.93
C GLY A 50 6.09 -3.27 13.01
N PRO A 51 4.84 -3.48 13.45
CA PRO A 51 3.91 -4.37 12.77
C PRO A 51 3.64 -4.02 11.31
N ILE A 52 3.65 -5.03 10.41
CA ILE A 52 3.49 -4.83 8.97
C ILE A 52 2.20 -5.46 8.45
N PHE A 53 1.49 -4.75 7.58
CA PHE A 53 0.35 -5.31 6.85
C PHE A 53 0.80 -5.79 5.48
N ALA A 54 0.70 -7.09 5.23
CA ALA A 54 1.12 -7.67 3.96
C ALA A 54 -0.10 -8.10 3.12
N SER A 55 0.04 -8.07 1.80
CA SER A 55 -1.06 -8.37 0.88
C SER A 55 -0.58 -8.88 -0.47
N ALA A 56 -1.52 -9.43 -1.23
CA ALA A 56 -1.39 -9.84 -2.62
C ALA A 56 -2.80 -9.90 -3.26
N PRO A 57 -2.93 -9.91 -4.60
CA PRO A 57 -4.22 -9.79 -5.29
C PRO A 57 -5.21 -10.92 -4.98
N THR A 58 -4.72 -12.13 -4.71
CA THR A 58 -5.56 -13.33 -4.55
C THR A 58 -5.20 -14.11 -3.29
N HIS A 59 -6.09 -14.99 -2.84
CA HIS A 59 -5.80 -15.89 -1.72
C HIS A 59 -4.60 -16.80 -2.00
N VAL A 60 -4.45 -17.29 -3.24
CA VAL A 60 -3.32 -18.15 -3.62
C VAL A 60 -1.99 -17.40 -3.46
N THR A 61 -1.92 -16.16 -3.95
CA THR A 61 -0.70 -15.33 -3.86
C THR A 61 -0.42 -14.90 -2.42
N VAL A 62 -1.45 -14.58 -1.63
CA VAL A 62 -1.33 -14.35 -0.18
C VAL A 62 -0.75 -15.58 0.53
N ASN A 63 -1.21 -16.77 0.18
CA ASN A 63 -0.74 -18.02 0.79
C ASN A 63 0.73 -18.27 0.46
N THR A 64 1.11 -18.11 -0.81
CA THR A 64 2.49 -18.28 -1.26
C THR A 64 3.43 -17.29 -0.56
N PHE A 65 3.06 -16.01 -0.51
CA PHE A 65 3.90 -14.99 0.11
C PHE A 65 4.04 -15.20 1.63
N ALA A 66 2.93 -15.43 2.35
CA ALA A 66 2.99 -15.68 3.79
C ALA A 66 3.82 -16.93 4.14
N THR A 67 3.66 -18.02 3.37
CA THR A 67 4.45 -19.26 3.56
C THR A 67 5.93 -19.01 3.33
N ARG A 68 6.28 -18.26 2.27
CA ARG A 68 7.67 -17.90 1.98
C ARG A 68 8.26 -17.03 3.09
N LEU A 69 7.52 -16.04 3.56
CA LEU A 69 7.96 -15.17 4.64
C LEU A 69 8.20 -15.94 5.94
N TYR A 70 7.30 -16.86 6.29
CA TYR A 70 7.46 -17.73 7.46
C TYR A 70 8.70 -18.62 7.35
N ALA A 71 8.95 -19.21 6.18
CA ALA A 71 10.16 -20.01 5.94
C ALA A 71 11.44 -19.17 6.07
N VAL A 72 11.47 -17.97 5.49
CA VAL A 72 12.59 -17.02 5.58
C VAL A 72 12.81 -16.59 7.04
N SER A 73 11.75 -16.27 7.77
CA SER A 73 11.79 -15.92 9.21
C SER A 73 12.36 -17.06 10.06
N SER A 74 11.89 -18.29 9.81
CA SER A 74 12.33 -19.49 10.52
C SER A 74 13.81 -19.79 10.25
N SER A 75 14.22 -19.81 8.98
CA SER A 75 15.62 -20.01 8.56
C SER A 75 16.56 -18.95 9.14
N ALA A 76 16.15 -17.68 9.12
CA ALA A 76 16.94 -16.60 9.69
C ALA A 76 17.13 -16.76 11.21
N THR A 77 16.05 -17.09 11.91
CA THR A 77 16.05 -17.30 13.37
C THR A 77 16.90 -18.51 13.76
N GLU A 78 16.71 -19.64 13.11
CA GLU A 78 17.46 -20.88 13.39
C GLU A 78 18.96 -20.70 13.19
N ARG A 79 19.37 -20.05 12.09
CA ARG A 79 20.79 -19.75 11.86
C ARG A 79 21.34 -18.79 12.91
N TYR A 80 20.59 -17.75 13.29
CA TYR A 80 21.06 -16.80 14.30
C TYR A 80 21.19 -17.46 15.68
N ASN A 81 20.27 -18.36 16.01
CA ASN A 81 20.18 -19.03 17.30
C ASN A 81 21.09 -20.25 17.44
N LYS A 82 21.74 -20.70 16.35
CA LYS A 82 22.64 -21.85 16.37
C LYS A 82 23.79 -21.61 17.36
N GLY A 83 23.94 -22.51 18.33
CA GLY A 83 24.99 -22.44 19.37
C GLY A 83 24.78 -21.38 20.45
N LYS A 84 23.67 -20.63 20.44
CA LYS A 84 23.39 -19.61 21.45
C LYS A 84 22.61 -20.15 22.64
N ARG A 85 22.97 -19.67 23.83
CA ARG A 85 22.21 -19.86 25.07
C ARG A 85 20.88 -19.12 24.99
N GLU A 86 19.88 -19.62 25.72
CA GLU A 86 18.50 -19.13 25.71
C GLU A 86 18.37 -17.61 25.84
N LYS A 87 19.08 -17.00 26.80
CA LYS A 87 19.07 -15.53 27.01
C LYS A 87 19.53 -14.67 25.82
N TYR A 88 20.17 -15.27 24.82
CA TYR A 88 20.69 -14.57 23.63
C TYR A 88 20.02 -15.03 22.33
N ARG A 89 18.97 -15.83 22.43
CA ARG A 89 18.18 -16.27 21.27
C ARG A 89 17.25 -15.15 20.85
N ILE A 90 17.01 -15.05 19.55
CA ILE A 90 15.95 -14.21 18.98
C ILE A 90 14.72 -15.06 18.70
N LEU A 91 13.57 -14.41 18.62
CA LEU A 91 12.29 -15.05 18.40
C LEU A 91 11.82 -14.80 16.97
N ARG A 92 11.10 -15.78 16.42
CA ARG A 92 10.41 -15.69 15.14
C ARG A 92 9.26 -14.70 15.25
N LYS A 93 9.01 -13.99 14.15
CA LYS A 93 7.84 -13.10 14.02
C LYS A 93 6.55 -13.92 13.92
N LEU A 94 5.52 -13.47 14.62
CA LEU A 94 4.18 -14.04 14.54
C LEU A 94 3.49 -13.53 13.27
N ILE A 95 3.34 -14.44 12.30
CA ILE A 95 2.73 -14.18 11.00
C ILE A 95 1.33 -14.78 11.00
N VAL A 96 0.31 -13.94 10.82
CA VAL A 96 -1.09 -14.37 10.83
C VAL A 96 -1.75 -14.06 9.50
N ARG A 97 -2.31 -15.08 8.86
CA ARG A 97 -3.13 -14.97 7.67
C ARG A 97 -4.59 -14.73 8.03
N GLY A 98 -5.17 -13.79 7.31
CA GLY A 98 -6.52 -13.35 7.48
C GLY A 98 -7.51 -14.16 6.66
N TYR A 99 -8.49 -14.74 7.34
CA TYR A 99 -9.70 -15.34 6.77
C TYR A 99 -10.89 -14.87 7.59
N ASN A 100 -12.08 -14.75 6.99
CA ASN A 100 -13.26 -14.26 7.71
C ASN A 100 -14.30 -15.36 7.91
N LYS A 101 -14.98 -15.78 6.84
CA LYS A 101 -16.22 -16.57 6.97
C LYS A 101 -15.98 -18.04 7.31
N GLU A 102 -14.85 -18.61 6.87
CA GLU A 102 -14.59 -20.05 6.94
C GLU A 102 -13.78 -20.45 8.20
N GLU A 103 -13.23 -19.49 8.95
CA GLU A 103 -12.27 -19.74 10.03
C GLU A 103 -12.86 -20.55 11.19
N TYR A 104 -14.05 -20.15 11.67
CA TYR A 104 -14.71 -20.81 12.79
C TYR A 104 -15.17 -22.23 12.40
N GLU A 105 -15.73 -22.39 11.21
CA GLU A 105 -16.19 -23.69 10.71
C GLU A 105 -15.02 -24.64 10.51
N ALA A 106 -13.91 -24.16 9.94
CA ALA A 106 -12.70 -24.96 9.75
C ALA A 106 -12.09 -25.37 11.08
N PHE A 107 -12.01 -24.45 12.05
CA PHE A 107 -11.56 -24.78 13.41
C PHE A 107 -12.45 -25.86 14.04
N GLN A 108 -13.78 -25.73 13.94
CA GLN A 108 -14.69 -26.75 14.44
C GLN A 108 -14.49 -28.10 13.75
N ARG A 109 -14.27 -28.15 12.43
CA ARG A 109 -13.99 -29.41 11.72
C ARG A 109 -12.66 -30.03 12.16
N LEU A 110 -11.63 -29.23 12.42
CA LEU A 110 -10.32 -29.72 12.86
C LEU A 110 -10.30 -30.24 14.30
N LEU A 111 -11.20 -29.75 15.15
CA LEU A 111 -11.45 -30.38 16.45
C LEU A 111 -12.09 -31.77 16.33
N GLN A 112 -12.66 -32.13 15.18
CA GLN A 112 -13.24 -33.46 14.91
C GLN A 112 -12.26 -34.37 14.18
N HIS A 113 -11.58 -33.82 13.18
CA HIS A 113 -10.70 -34.55 12.28
C HIS A 113 -9.36 -33.80 12.19
N PRO A 114 -8.45 -34.02 13.16
CA PRO A 114 -7.18 -33.31 13.22
C PRO A 114 -6.32 -33.48 11.96
N ASP A 115 -6.44 -34.63 11.29
CA ASP A 115 -5.69 -34.96 10.06
C ASP A 115 -6.27 -34.29 8.80
N GLY A 116 -7.41 -33.59 8.91
CA GLY A 116 -8.17 -33.02 7.79
C GLY A 116 -7.79 -31.58 7.39
N ALA A 117 -6.57 -31.13 7.69
CA ALA A 117 -6.11 -29.74 7.55
C ALA A 117 -6.44 -29.08 6.20
N ASP A 118 -6.23 -29.78 5.08
CA ASP A 118 -6.40 -29.22 3.73
C ASP A 118 -7.86 -29.24 3.22
N GLY A 119 -8.76 -29.95 3.92
CA GLY A 119 -10.18 -30.07 3.57
C GLY A 119 -11.14 -29.38 4.56
N ALA A 120 -10.61 -28.78 5.63
CA ALA A 120 -11.46 -28.19 6.67
C ALA A 120 -12.13 -26.87 6.26
N GLY A 121 -11.68 -26.21 5.20
CA GLY A 121 -12.22 -24.92 4.72
C GLY A 121 -13.57 -25.01 3.96
N PRO A 122 -13.75 -25.91 2.98
CA PRO A 122 -14.94 -25.88 2.12
C PRO A 122 -16.07 -26.81 2.60
N ASN A 123 -17.31 -26.41 2.30
CA ASN A 123 -18.43 -27.33 2.18
C ASN A 123 -18.18 -28.24 0.96
N PRO A 124 -18.24 -29.58 1.06
CA PRO A 124 -17.98 -30.50 -0.07
C PRO A 124 -18.84 -30.25 -1.32
N TRP A 125 -19.94 -29.50 -1.18
CA TRP A 125 -20.85 -29.11 -2.26
C TRP A 125 -20.56 -27.73 -2.89
N LYS A 126 -19.47 -27.05 -2.51
CA LYS A 126 -19.02 -25.79 -3.10
C LYS A 126 -17.61 -25.95 -3.68
N ARG A 127 -17.26 -25.13 -4.68
CA ARG A 127 -15.90 -25.06 -5.27
C ARG A 127 -14.85 -25.07 -4.14
N PRO A 128 -13.69 -25.74 -4.31
CA PRO A 128 -12.65 -25.81 -3.29
C PRO A 128 -12.39 -24.40 -2.73
N GLY A 129 -12.65 -24.26 -1.43
CA GLY A 129 -12.61 -22.99 -0.71
C GLY A 129 -11.22 -22.38 -0.76
N ALA A 130 -11.16 -21.05 -0.74
CA ALA A 130 -9.91 -20.31 -0.78
C ALA A 130 -9.13 -20.36 0.56
N TRP A 131 -9.72 -20.99 1.58
CA TRP A 131 -9.15 -21.14 2.91
C TRP A 131 -8.08 -22.24 2.97
N SER A 132 -7.00 -21.97 3.71
CA SER A 132 -6.08 -23.01 4.12
C SER A 132 -5.57 -22.78 5.55
N LEU A 133 -5.27 -23.88 6.24
CA LEU A 133 -4.95 -23.86 7.67
C LEU A 133 -3.67 -23.07 7.97
N HIS A 134 -2.60 -23.32 7.22
CA HIS A 134 -1.27 -22.80 7.55
C HIS A 134 -1.27 -21.28 7.82
N LEU A 135 -0.75 -20.89 9.00
CA LEU A 135 -0.67 -19.52 9.52
C LEU A 135 -2.01 -18.79 9.72
N SER A 136 -3.15 -19.45 9.57
CA SER A 136 -4.47 -18.88 9.91
C SER A 136 -4.60 -18.65 11.42
N ARG A 137 -5.65 -17.96 11.86
CA ARG A 137 -5.96 -17.79 13.29
C ARG A 137 -6.34 -19.13 13.92
N ALA A 138 -7.00 -20.01 13.16
CA ALA A 138 -7.28 -21.38 13.56
C ALA A 138 -6.00 -22.18 13.78
N PHE A 139 -5.00 -22.05 12.90
CA PHE A 139 -3.69 -22.71 13.07
C PHE A 139 -3.01 -22.33 14.38
N TRP A 140 -2.93 -21.02 14.67
CA TRP A 140 -2.31 -20.55 15.89
C TRP A 140 -3.11 -20.91 17.14
N LEU A 141 -4.46 -20.87 17.07
CA LEU A 141 -5.30 -21.29 18.20
C LEU A 141 -5.20 -22.79 18.47
N LEU A 142 -5.16 -23.64 17.44
CA LEU A 142 -4.96 -25.07 17.58
C LEU A 142 -3.61 -25.38 18.23
N GLY A 143 -2.54 -24.68 17.85
CA GLY A 143 -1.24 -24.78 18.51
C GLY A 143 -1.28 -24.36 19.99
N CYS A 144 -1.99 -23.26 20.31
CA CYS A 144 -2.21 -22.84 21.71
C CYS A 144 -2.99 -23.89 22.51
N LEU A 145 -3.96 -24.57 21.90
CA LEU A 145 -4.74 -25.62 22.53
C LEU A 145 -4.04 -26.99 22.52
N ARG A 146 -2.79 -27.07 22.03
CA ARG A 146 -1.98 -28.29 21.94
C ARG A 146 -2.67 -29.38 21.09
N SER A 147 -3.37 -28.97 20.03
CA SER A 147 -4.03 -29.88 19.12
C SER A 147 -3.05 -30.53 18.15
N PRO A 148 -3.17 -31.83 17.84
CA PRO A 148 -2.35 -32.48 16.82
C PRO A 148 -2.60 -31.95 15.40
N ALA A 149 -3.70 -31.21 15.17
CA ALA A 149 -4.03 -30.58 13.90
C ALA A 149 -3.06 -29.44 13.50
N ALA A 150 -2.24 -28.95 14.43
CA ALA A 150 -1.25 -27.91 14.19
C ALA A 150 0.08 -28.27 14.86
N PRO A 151 1.23 -27.79 14.34
CA PRO A 151 2.50 -27.94 15.02
C PRO A 151 2.46 -27.34 16.43
N SER A 152 3.17 -27.98 17.36
CA SER A 152 3.38 -27.40 18.69
C SER A 152 4.11 -26.06 18.59
N ILE A 153 3.73 -25.10 19.44
CA ILE A 153 4.42 -23.82 19.54
C ILE A 153 5.89 -24.07 19.90
N HIS A 154 6.78 -23.67 19.01
CA HIS A 154 8.22 -23.90 19.15
C HIS A 154 8.80 -22.87 20.13
N ARG A 155 9.86 -23.23 20.85
CA ARG A 155 10.52 -22.34 21.84
C ARG A 155 11.05 -21.01 21.31
N ASP A 156 11.29 -20.95 20.00
CA ASP A 156 11.76 -19.74 19.32
C ASP A 156 10.59 -18.95 18.70
N ASP A 157 9.34 -19.37 18.90
CA ASP A 157 8.19 -18.59 18.45
C ASP A 157 7.96 -17.38 19.39
N SER A 158 7.14 -16.43 18.95
CA SER A 158 6.95 -15.17 19.67
C SER A 158 6.50 -15.39 21.13
N LEU A 159 7.02 -14.59 22.06
CA LEU A 159 6.59 -14.62 23.46
C LEU A 159 5.09 -14.35 23.60
N THR A 160 4.49 -13.56 22.70
CA THR A 160 3.06 -13.28 22.74
C THR A 160 2.24 -14.54 22.45
N ILE A 161 2.69 -15.43 21.55
CA ILE A 161 1.97 -16.69 21.31
C ILE A 161 2.14 -17.67 22.48
N HIS A 162 3.30 -17.67 23.15
CA HIS A 162 3.47 -18.43 24.39
C HIS A 162 2.58 -17.92 25.52
N GLN A 163 2.39 -16.60 25.64
CA GLN A 163 1.46 -16.02 26.60
C GLN A 163 0.01 -16.41 26.27
N LEU A 164 -0.40 -16.32 25.00
CA LEU A 164 -1.72 -16.76 24.54
C LEU A 164 -1.96 -18.25 24.76
N GLN A 165 -0.94 -19.11 24.68
CA GLN A 165 -1.06 -20.53 25.00
C GLN A 165 -1.38 -20.79 26.48
N ASN A 166 -0.84 -19.98 27.39
CA ASN A 166 -1.07 -20.11 28.84
C ASN A 166 -2.43 -19.58 29.30
N GLU A 167 -3.09 -18.76 28.49
CA GLU A 167 -4.37 -18.14 28.86
C GLU A 167 -5.52 -19.14 28.90
N PRO A 168 -5.73 -20.02 27.89
CA PRO A 168 -6.67 -21.11 27.99
C PRO A 168 -6.47 -21.89 29.27
N ASP A 169 -5.24 -22.24 29.65
CA ASP A 169 -4.95 -23.08 30.82
C ASP A 169 -5.45 -22.49 32.15
N LYS A 170 -5.60 -21.17 32.23
CA LYS A 170 -6.07 -20.45 33.44
C LYS A 170 -7.58 -20.26 33.48
N ASP A 171 -8.30 -20.57 32.40
CA ASP A 171 -9.75 -20.42 32.32
C ASP A 171 -10.43 -21.80 32.34
N ASP A 172 -11.08 -22.12 33.45
CA ASP A 172 -11.83 -23.36 33.63
C ASP A 172 -12.95 -23.51 32.59
N LYS A 173 -13.46 -22.40 32.03
CA LYS A 173 -14.48 -22.44 30.97
C LYS A 173 -13.95 -23.01 29.67
N LEU A 174 -12.63 -23.01 29.48
CA LEU A 174 -11.96 -23.52 28.29
C LEU A 174 -11.43 -24.95 28.46
N ASP A 175 -11.56 -25.56 29.65
CA ASP A 175 -11.00 -26.88 29.94
C ASP A 175 -11.48 -27.96 28.97
N ARG A 176 -12.79 -28.02 28.74
CA ARG A 176 -13.37 -28.96 27.77
C ARG A 176 -12.89 -28.72 26.35
N LEU A 177 -12.73 -27.45 25.94
CA LEU A 177 -12.19 -27.12 24.62
C LEU A 177 -10.74 -27.58 24.47
N ARG A 178 -9.90 -27.37 25.51
CA ARG A 178 -8.52 -27.89 25.55
C ARG A 178 -8.50 -29.42 25.48
N GLY A 179 -9.37 -30.08 26.25
CA GLY A 179 -9.50 -31.53 26.27
C GLY A 179 -9.86 -32.08 24.89
N THR A 180 -10.83 -31.49 24.20
CA THR A 180 -11.21 -31.92 22.84
C THR A 180 -10.11 -31.64 21.84
N ALA A 181 -9.48 -30.46 21.91
CA ALA A 181 -8.44 -30.07 20.97
C ALA A 181 -7.19 -30.97 21.07
N SER A 182 -6.77 -31.31 22.29
CA SER A 182 -5.62 -32.19 22.59
C SER A 182 -5.92 -33.68 22.44
N GLY A 183 -7.20 -34.06 22.29
CA GLY A 183 -7.64 -35.45 22.19
C GLY A 183 -7.86 -36.15 23.54
N ALA A 184 -7.80 -35.44 24.66
CA ALA A 184 -8.09 -35.98 25.99
C ALA A 184 -9.56 -36.35 26.20
N ILE A 185 -10.49 -35.67 25.52
CA ILE A 185 -11.91 -36.06 25.45
C ILE A 185 -12.38 -36.14 24.01
N SER A 186 -13.35 -37.00 23.73
CA SER A 186 -13.91 -37.11 22.37
C SER A 186 -14.79 -35.91 22.02
N ARG A 187 -15.05 -35.70 20.73
CA ARG A 187 -15.97 -34.66 20.28
C ARG A 187 -17.41 -34.92 20.73
N GLU A 188 -17.84 -36.18 20.75
CA GLU A 188 -19.17 -36.58 21.21
C GLU A 188 -19.33 -36.26 22.70
N GLU A 189 -18.27 -36.48 23.49
CA GLU A 189 -18.24 -36.03 24.87
C GLU A 189 -18.31 -34.50 24.95
N TYR A 190 -17.53 -33.78 24.13
CA TYR A 190 -17.54 -32.31 24.09
C TYR A 190 -18.94 -31.74 23.84
N ILE A 191 -19.62 -32.23 22.80
CA ILE A 191 -20.96 -31.81 22.37
C ILE A 191 -22.03 -32.15 23.40
N ARG A 192 -21.92 -33.31 24.08
CA ARG A 192 -22.86 -33.70 25.15
C ARG A 192 -22.78 -32.79 26.38
N GLY A 193 -21.66 -32.11 26.59
CA GLY A 193 -21.51 -31.13 27.66
C GLY A 193 -21.67 -29.69 27.19
N LYS A 194 -21.27 -28.75 28.05
CA LYS A 194 -21.34 -27.32 27.75
C LYS A 194 -20.21 -26.93 26.78
N MET A 195 -20.54 -26.74 25.50
CA MET A 195 -19.61 -26.23 24.50
C MET A 195 -19.25 -24.75 24.74
N VAL A 196 -18.03 -24.38 24.35
CA VAL A 196 -17.61 -22.98 24.34
C VAL A 196 -18.39 -22.22 23.27
N ASN A 197 -18.96 -21.07 23.66
CA ASN A 197 -19.70 -20.20 22.75
C ASN A 197 -18.83 -19.70 21.61
N LYS A 198 -19.42 -19.59 20.41
CA LYS A 198 -18.75 -19.06 19.21
C LYS A 198 -18.04 -17.71 19.46
N ASN A 199 -18.69 -16.79 20.16
CA ASN A 199 -18.12 -15.46 20.46
C ASN A 199 -16.83 -15.53 21.28
N ILE A 200 -16.68 -16.55 22.14
CA ILE A 200 -15.45 -16.74 22.92
C ILE A 200 -14.32 -17.20 21.99
N ILE A 201 -14.60 -18.14 21.09
CA ILE A 201 -13.62 -18.62 20.10
C ILE A 201 -13.22 -17.49 19.14
N GLU A 202 -14.18 -16.70 18.65
CA GLU A 202 -13.89 -15.51 17.85
C GLU A 202 -13.08 -14.46 18.62
N GLY A 203 -13.33 -14.33 19.94
CA GLY A 203 -12.51 -13.53 20.84
C GLY A 203 -11.05 -13.99 20.88
N LEU A 204 -10.80 -15.30 20.99
CA LEU A 204 -9.44 -15.87 20.95
C LEU A 204 -8.76 -15.63 19.59
N PHE A 205 -9.50 -15.77 18.48
CA PHE A 205 -8.98 -15.43 17.14
C PHE A 205 -8.57 -13.97 17.03
N ASN A 206 -9.36 -13.06 17.61
CA ASN A 206 -9.04 -11.63 17.58
C ASN A 206 -7.79 -11.33 18.41
N ARG A 207 -7.59 -11.97 19.55
CA ARG A 207 -6.38 -11.80 20.37
C ARG A 207 -5.11 -12.26 19.66
N ILE A 208 -5.17 -13.39 18.93
CA ILE A 208 -4.08 -13.83 18.05
C ILE A 208 -3.77 -12.76 16.99
N LEU A 209 -4.79 -12.23 16.34
CA LEU A 209 -4.63 -11.17 15.34
C LEU A 209 -4.02 -9.89 15.95
N GLU A 210 -4.45 -9.54 17.16
CA GLU A 210 -4.01 -8.33 17.87
C GLU A 210 -2.52 -8.35 18.20
N VAL A 211 -1.95 -9.50 18.52
CA VAL A 211 -0.52 -9.63 18.89
C VAL A 211 0.38 -10.03 17.73
N ALA A 212 -0.16 -10.13 16.50
CA ALA A 212 0.59 -10.46 15.31
C ALA A 212 1.62 -9.37 14.97
N ASP A 213 2.83 -9.80 14.59
CA ASP A 213 3.84 -8.90 14.03
C ASP A 213 3.53 -8.57 12.55
N ILE A 214 2.95 -9.55 11.85
CA ILE A 214 2.62 -9.42 10.43
C ILE A 214 1.23 -10.00 10.17
N VAL A 215 0.36 -9.20 9.57
CA VAL A 215 -0.98 -9.64 9.16
C VAL A 215 -1.09 -9.67 7.64
N TYR A 216 -1.56 -10.80 7.11
CA TYR A 216 -1.78 -11.02 5.69
C TYR A 216 -3.26 -11.03 5.35
N ALA A 217 -3.68 -10.28 4.35
CA ALA A 217 -5.04 -10.40 3.81
C ALA A 217 -5.09 -9.93 2.36
N THR A 218 -6.06 -10.43 1.58
CA THR A 218 -6.35 -9.85 0.26
C THR A 218 -6.92 -8.43 0.41
N PRO A 219 -6.88 -7.58 -0.64
CA PRO A 219 -7.49 -6.25 -0.63
C PRO A 219 -8.94 -6.25 -0.12
N ALA A 220 -9.76 -7.15 -0.67
CA ALA A 220 -11.16 -7.32 -0.28
C ALA A 220 -11.33 -7.68 1.21
N GLN A 221 -10.49 -8.58 1.73
CA GLN A 221 -10.52 -8.94 3.15
C GLN A 221 -10.06 -7.80 4.05
N SER A 222 -9.08 -7.00 3.61
CA SER A 222 -8.55 -5.86 4.36
C SER A 222 -9.60 -4.79 4.69
N CYS A 223 -10.69 -4.75 3.93
CA CYS A 223 -11.83 -3.87 4.14
C CYS A 223 -12.78 -4.35 5.25
N GLY A 224 -12.67 -5.62 5.66
CA GLY A 224 -13.43 -6.19 6.77
C GLY A 224 -13.06 -5.56 8.11
N LYS A 225 -14.02 -5.49 9.05
CA LYS A 225 -13.90 -4.74 10.32
C LYS A 225 -12.56 -4.97 11.03
N PHE A 226 -12.20 -6.23 11.32
CA PHE A 226 -11.01 -6.58 12.09
C PHE A 226 -9.70 -6.22 11.38
N TYR A 227 -9.56 -6.55 10.10
CA TYR A 227 -8.34 -6.24 9.36
C TYR A 227 -8.21 -4.75 9.08
N ARG A 228 -9.32 -4.05 8.83
CA ARG A 228 -9.33 -2.60 8.67
C ARG A 228 -8.91 -1.90 9.96
N GLU A 229 -9.41 -2.36 11.09
CA GLU A 229 -9.05 -1.83 12.41
C GLU A 229 -7.56 -2.08 12.70
N TRP A 230 -7.07 -3.31 12.53
CA TRP A 230 -5.66 -3.64 12.71
C TRP A 230 -4.77 -2.81 11.78
N LYS A 231 -5.12 -2.74 10.49
CA LYS A 231 -4.40 -1.96 9.48
C LYS A 231 -4.31 -0.48 9.83
N ASN A 232 -5.41 0.11 10.30
CA ASN A 232 -5.48 1.54 10.57
C ASN A 232 -4.86 1.94 11.91
N THR A 233 -4.76 1.01 12.87
CA THR A 233 -4.33 1.31 14.24
C THR A 233 -2.94 0.73 14.59
N LYS A 234 -2.54 -0.38 13.97
CA LYS A 234 -1.31 -1.12 14.31
C LYS A 234 -0.27 -1.11 13.21
N ALA A 235 -0.67 -1.20 11.94
CA ALA A 235 0.30 -1.28 10.86
C ALA A 235 1.22 -0.05 10.82
N LYS A 236 2.50 -0.29 10.56
CA LYS A 236 3.57 0.71 10.42
C LYS A 236 4.20 0.71 9.03
N GLY A 237 3.74 -0.20 8.17
CA GLY A 237 4.13 -0.27 6.78
C GLY A 237 3.38 -1.38 6.05
N PHE A 238 3.59 -1.45 4.74
CA PHE A 238 2.93 -2.37 3.83
C PHE A 238 3.93 -3.14 2.97
N ALA A 239 3.65 -4.43 2.75
CA ALA A 239 4.41 -5.27 1.83
C ALA A 239 3.45 -5.97 0.87
N ILE A 240 3.54 -5.64 -0.41
CA ILE A 240 2.59 -6.08 -1.44
C ILE A 240 3.33 -6.95 -2.46
N ASP A 241 2.97 -8.22 -2.53
CA ASP A 241 3.46 -9.13 -3.57
C ASP A 241 2.48 -9.15 -4.75
N GLU A 242 2.97 -9.54 -5.92
CA GLU A 242 2.21 -9.58 -7.17
C GLU A 242 1.47 -8.25 -7.47
N ALA A 243 2.10 -7.12 -7.11
CA ALA A 243 1.57 -5.77 -7.30
C ALA A 243 1.35 -5.42 -8.78
N ALA A 244 2.06 -6.08 -9.69
CA ALA A 244 1.85 -5.96 -11.14
C ALA A 244 0.49 -6.52 -11.61
N ASN A 245 -0.07 -7.48 -10.88
CA ASN A 245 -1.38 -8.07 -11.16
C ASN A 245 -2.49 -7.49 -10.25
N MET A 246 -2.15 -6.47 -9.45
CA MET A 246 -3.08 -5.77 -8.57
C MET A 246 -3.69 -4.56 -9.28
N THR A 247 -4.99 -4.31 -9.08
CA THR A 247 -5.58 -3.06 -9.56
C THR A 247 -5.16 -1.88 -8.67
N ARG A 248 -5.09 -0.66 -9.21
CA ARG A 248 -4.84 0.54 -8.37
C ARG A 248 -5.88 0.74 -7.25
N PRO A 249 -7.19 0.54 -7.49
CA PRO A 249 -8.18 0.55 -6.42
C PRO A 249 -7.89 -0.45 -5.29
N ASP A 250 -7.40 -1.65 -5.61
CA ASP A 250 -6.99 -2.63 -4.59
C ASP A 250 -5.84 -2.10 -3.73
N LEU A 251 -4.79 -1.54 -4.34
CA LEU A 251 -3.71 -0.92 -3.58
C LEU A 251 -4.21 0.25 -2.74
N TYR A 252 -5.08 1.12 -3.27
CA TYR A 252 -5.64 2.23 -2.52
C TYR A 252 -6.52 1.77 -1.35
N SER A 253 -7.19 0.62 -1.47
CA SER A 253 -7.92 0.02 -0.36
C SER A 253 -7.01 -0.43 0.78
N LEU A 254 -5.76 -0.81 0.46
CA LEU A 254 -4.74 -1.26 1.40
C LEU A 254 -3.94 -0.07 1.97
N TRP A 255 -3.13 0.56 1.13
CA TRP A 255 -2.14 1.58 1.50
C TRP A 255 -2.76 2.97 1.64
N GLY A 256 -3.68 3.32 0.74
CA GLY A 256 -4.50 4.54 0.80
C GLY A 256 -3.71 5.83 1.12
N ASN A 257 -4.34 6.74 1.88
CA ASN A 257 -3.76 8.02 2.33
C ASN A 257 -2.85 7.87 3.56
N SER A 258 -2.30 6.68 3.84
CA SER A 258 -1.50 6.47 5.04
C SER A 258 -0.10 7.09 4.94
N MET A 259 0.44 7.24 3.71
CA MET A 259 1.83 7.63 3.44
C MET A 259 2.86 6.80 4.23
N MET A 260 2.47 5.61 4.71
CA MET A 260 3.36 4.73 5.45
C MET A 260 4.33 4.03 4.50
N PRO A 261 5.51 3.58 4.99
CA PRO A 261 6.43 2.80 4.19
C PRO A 261 5.74 1.63 3.49
N CYS A 262 5.99 1.43 2.20
CA CYS A 262 5.33 0.46 1.36
C CYS A 262 6.33 -0.14 0.36
N ILE A 263 6.41 -1.48 0.32
CA ILE A 263 7.17 -2.20 -0.69
C ILE A 263 6.19 -2.86 -1.65
N LEU A 264 6.34 -2.56 -2.94
CA LEU A 264 5.61 -3.20 -4.03
C LEU A 264 6.56 -4.16 -4.76
N ALA A 265 6.19 -5.44 -4.86
CA ALA A 265 6.89 -6.40 -5.70
C ALA A 265 5.93 -7.01 -6.73
N GLY A 266 6.43 -7.23 -7.93
CA GLY A 266 5.76 -8.02 -8.96
C GLY A 266 6.51 -7.99 -10.29
N ASP A 267 5.93 -8.59 -11.31
CA ASP A 267 6.48 -8.62 -12.65
C ASP A 267 5.52 -7.97 -13.64
N GLU A 268 5.88 -6.78 -14.12
CA GLU A 268 5.10 -6.04 -15.12
C GLU A 268 4.97 -6.78 -16.46
N LYS A 269 5.82 -7.77 -16.72
CA LYS A 269 5.76 -8.60 -17.93
C LYS A 269 4.82 -9.81 -17.79
N GLN A 270 4.31 -10.06 -16.59
CA GLN A 270 3.28 -11.09 -16.36
C GLN A 270 1.87 -10.55 -16.65
N LEU A 271 0.84 -11.26 -16.18
CA LEU A 271 -0.55 -10.92 -16.44
C LEU A 271 -0.91 -9.57 -15.79
N PRO A 272 -1.48 -8.62 -16.57
CA PRO A 272 -1.99 -7.38 -16.01
C PRO A 272 -3.27 -7.62 -15.21
N PRO A 273 -3.71 -6.65 -14.39
CA PRO A 273 -4.90 -6.79 -13.56
C PRO A 273 -6.12 -7.25 -14.36
N ALA A 274 -6.91 -8.16 -13.77
CA ALA A 274 -8.12 -8.65 -14.42
C ALA A 274 -9.22 -7.58 -14.42
N VAL A 275 -9.72 -7.23 -15.61
CA VAL A 275 -10.82 -6.26 -15.80
C VAL A 275 -11.91 -6.93 -16.63
N ILE A 276 -12.93 -7.45 -15.96
CA ILE A 276 -13.97 -8.30 -16.57
C ILE A 276 -14.79 -7.52 -17.60
N THR A 277 -15.13 -6.27 -17.27
CA THR A 277 -16.05 -5.44 -18.06
C THR A 277 -15.34 -4.58 -19.12
N LEU A 278 -14.11 -4.94 -19.51
CA LEU A 278 -13.26 -4.10 -20.38
C LEU A 278 -13.89 -3.84 -21.75
N ASP A 279 -14.44 -4.90 -22.34
CA ASP A 279 -15.00 -4.88 -23.70
C ASP A 279 -16.54 -4.84 -23.70
N GLU A 280 -17.15 -4.76 -22.52
CA GLU A 280 -18.60 -4.67 -22.36
C GLU A 280 -19.10 -3.30 -22.84
N LYS A 281 -20.16 -3.33 -23.66
CA LYS A 281 -20.82 -2.14 -24.22
C LYS A 281 -22.29 -2.13 -23.87
N ASP A 282 -22.86 -0.95 -23.70
CA ASP A 282 -24.30 -0.77 -23.52
C ASP A 282 -25.04 -0.95 -24.86
N GLY A 283 -26.38 -0.92 -24.83
CA GLY A 283 -27.22 -1.04 -26.03
C GLY A 283 -27.03 0.09 -27.06
N GLN A 284 -26.26 1.13 -26.73
CA GLN A 284 -25.89 2.24 -27.61
C GLN A 284 -24.44 2.13 -28.13
N GLY A 285 -23.74 1.04 -27.80
CA GLY A 285 -22.36 0.79 -28.21
C GLY A 285 -21.30 1.55 -27.40
N ASN A 286 -21.68 2.25 -26.32
CA ASN A 286 -20.72 2.90 -25.43
C ASN A 286 -20.09 1.87 -24.51
N ALA A 287 -18.79 2.00 -24.24
CA ALA A 287 -18.13 1.17 -23.23
C ALA A 287 -18.80 1.35 -21.86
N ILE A 288 -19.20 0.23 -21.24
CA ILE A 288 -19.77 0.19 -19.89
C ILE A 288 -18.68 0.60 -18.88
N ASN A 289 -17.46 0.05 -19.04
CA ASN A 289 -16.31 0.47 -18.25
C ASN A 289 -15.41 1.42 -19.04
N ARG A 290 -15.74 2.70 -18.99
CA ARG A 290 -14.95 3.78 -19.62
C ARG A 290 -13.53 3.90 -19.05
N LEU A 291 -13.25 3.28 -17.90
CA LEU A 291 -11.93 3.25 -17.25
C LEU A 291 -11.22 1.90 -17.41
N GLY A 292 -11.76 0.98 -18.21
CA GLY A 292 -11.25 -0.40 -18.27
C GLY A 292 -9.78 -0.48 -18.69
N ARG A 293 -9.35 0.37 -19.63
CA ARG A 293 -7.94 0.45 -20.07
C ARG A 293 -7.03 1.02 -18.98
N ASP A 294 -7.51 2.01 -18.23
CA ASP A 294 -6.77 2.63 -17.12
C ASP A 294 -6.68 1.68 -15.91
N ALA A 295 -7.67 0.79 -15.74
CA ALA A 295 -7.68 -0.27 -14.74
C ALA A 295 -6.70 -1.42 -15.04
N LYS A 296 -6.16 -1.50 -16.28
CA LYS A 296 -5.09 -2.43 -16.66
C LYS A 296 -3.70 -1.97 -16.25
N ILE A 297 -3.53 -0.70 -15.88
CA ILE A 297 -2.25 -0.17 -15.41
C ILE A 297 -2.15 -0.51 -13.92
N SER A 298 -1.17 -1.35 -13.59
CA SER A 298 -0.91 -1.77 -12.23
C SER A 298 -0.26 -0.65 -11.40
N PRO A 299 -0.34 -0.67 -10.07
CA PRO A 299 0.44 0.25 -9.24
C PRO A 299 1.95 0.15 -9.47
N LEU A 300 2.45 -1.07 -9.71
CA LEU A 300 3.87 -1.29 -9.92
C LEU A 300 4.34 -0.62 -11.21
N GLU A 301 3.58 -0.77 -12.29
CA GLU A 301 3.85 -0.12 -13.59
C GLU A 301 3.72 1.41 -13.47
N TRP A 302 2.72 1.89 -12.73
CA TRP A 302 2.53 3.32 -12.49
C TRP A 302 3.72 3.95 -11.74
N ASP A 303 4.19 3.32 -10.67
CA ASP A 303 5.30 3.84 -9.87
C ASP A 303 6.67 3.59 -10.54
N ALA A 304 6.82 2.53 -11.35
CA ALA A 304 8.02 2.30 -12.15
C ALA A 304 8.23 3.37 -13.24
N ALA A 305 7.19 4.13 -13.61
CA ALA A 305 7.27 5.28 -14.50
C ALA A 305 7.69 6.61 -13.80
N CYS A 306 8.04 6.57 -12.51
CA CYS A 306 8.45 7.74 -11.72
C CYS A 306 9.97 8.02 -11.54
N PRO A 307 10.95 7.22 -12.02
CA PRO A 307 12.37 7.61 -11.93
C PRO A 307 12.61 8.95 -12.61
N ILE A 308 13.25 9.89 -11.91
CA ILE A 308 13.43 11.26 -12.40
C ILE A 308 14.32 11.33 -13.63
N GLU A 309 15.03 10.26 -13.99
CA GLU A 309 15.91 10.15 -15.15
C GLU A 309 15.13 9.85 -16.44
N LEU A 310 13.89 9.37 -16.35
CA LEU A 310 13.08 9.07 -17.53
C LEU A 310 12.83 10.33 -18.37
N GLU A 311 12.73 10.13 -19.68
CA GLU A 311 12.58 11.23 -20.63
C GLU A 311 11.29 12.04 -20.42
N THR A 312 10.25 11.39 -19.90
CA THR A 312 8.99 12.01 -19.48
C THR A 312 9.16 13.09 -18.41
N HIS A 313 10.22 13.00 -17.59
CA HIS A 313 10.55 13.97 -16.53
C HIS A 313 11.62 14.98 -16.95
N ARG A 314 12.06 14.98 -18.21
CA ARG A 314 13.09 15.91 -18.72
C ARG A 314 12.74 17.37 -18.45
N VAL A 315 11.47 17.74 -18.67
CA VAL A 315 10.99 19.11 -18.41
C VAL A 315 11.15 19.51 -16.94
N GLY A 316 10.97 18.57 -16.00
CA GLY A 316 11.19 18.81 -14.58
C GLY A 316 12.66 19.03 -14.24
N ARG A 317 13.57 18.25 -14.83
CA ARG A 317 15.02 18.44 -14.71
C ARG A 317 15.48 19.77 -15.31
N ASP A 318 14.94 20.15 -16.47
CA ASP A 318 15.21 21.43 -17.12
C ASP A 318 14.72 22.61 -16.27
N LEU A 319 13.55 22.49 -15.63
CA LEU A 319 13.00 23.49 -14.72
C LEU A 319 13.89 23.69 -13.48
N GLU A 320 14.33 22.60 -12.88
CA GLU A 320 15.23 22.64 -11.73
C GLU A 320 16.58 23.28 -12.08
N ALA A 321 17.20 22.87 -13.19
CA ALA A 321 18.44 23.47 -13.68
C ALA A 321 18.29 24.97 -13.95
N PHE A 322 17.19 25.39 -14.59
CA PHE A 322 16.87 26.80 -14.79
C PHE A 322 16.74 27.56 -13.48
N ALA A 323 16.04 26.98 -12.49
CA ALA A 323 15.86 27.62 -11.19
C ALA A 323 17.18 27.83 -10.44
N PHE A 324 18.13 26.89 -10.50
CA PHE A 324 19.46 27.06 -9.90
C PHE A 324 20.29 28.14 -10.58
N VAL A 325 20.16 28.30 -11.91
CA VAL A 325 20.84 29.39 -12.62
C VAL A 325 20.22 30.75 -12.25
N LYS A 326 18.89 30.81 -12.15
CA LYS A 326 18.17 32.06 -11.86
C LYS A 326 18.25 32.46 -10.37
N TYR A 327 18.31 31.49 -9.47
CA TYR A 327 18.36 31.67 -8.01
C TYR A 327 19.47 30.79 -7.41
N PRO A 328 20.74 31.23 -7.46
CA PRO A 328 21.91 30.46 -6.99
C PRO A 328 21.88 30.12 -5.49
N GLU A 329 21.06 30.81 -4.71
CA GLU A 329 20.87 30.60 -3.27
C GLU A 329 19.99 29.40 -2.92
N LEU A 330 19.33 28.76 -3.90
CA LEU A 330 18.52 27.57 -3.67
C LEU A 330 19.38 26.40 -3.17
N ASN A 331 18.83 25.60 -2.26
CA ASN A 331 19.45 24.35 -1.83
C ASN A 331 19.24 23.27 -2.90
N ALA A 332 20.30 22.48 -3.16
CA ALA A 332 20.21 21.31 -4.03
C ALA A 332 19.13 20.31 -3.54
N PRO A 333 18.33 19.72 -4.44
CA PRO A 333 17.41 18.64 -4.07
C PRO A 333 18.20 17.42 -3.56
N PRO A 334 17.58 16.55 -2.76
CA PRO A 334 18.12 15.22 -2.49
C PRO A 334 18.41 14.46 -3.80
N THR A 335 19.54 13.76 -3.86
CA THR A 335 19.94 12.98 -5.04
C THR A 335 18.83 12.03 -5.48
N GLY A 336 18.47 12.06 -6.77
CA GLY A 336 17.43 11.20 -7.34
C GLY A 336 15.99 11.70 -7.11
N SER A 337 15.80 12.97 -6.75
CA SER A 337 14.48 13.59 -6.58
C SER A 337 14.37 14.91 -7.34
N LEU A 338 13.13 15.30 -7.69
CA LEU A 338 12.78 16.65 -8.13
C LEU A 338 11.97 17.31 -7.00
N GLN A 339 12.30 18.54 -6.64
CA GLN A 339 11.58 19.28 -5.59
C GLN A 339 10.68 20.37 -6.18
N PRO A 340 9.50 20.63 -5.57
CA PRO A 340 8.67 21.75 -5.97
C PRO A 340 9.37 23.08 -5.67
N ILE A 341 9.29 24.03 -6.61
CA ILE A 341 9.79 25.40 -6.44
C ILE A 341 8.65 26.28 -5.94
N PHE A 342 8.92 27.07 -4.91
CA PHE A 342 7.98 28.05 -4.35
C PHE A 342 8.50 29.46 -4.59
N ILE A 343 7.69 30.30 -5.23
CA ILE A 343 8.01 31.72 -5.45
C ILE A 343 7.16 32.55 -4.49
N HIS A 344 7.82 33.17 -3.52
CA HIS A 344 7.15 34.08 -2.58
C HIS A 344 6.99 35.46 -3.21
N CYS A 345 5.76 35.95 -3.31
CA CYS A 345 5.44 37.25 -3.88
C CYS A 345 5.09 38.25 -2.75
N GLU A 346 6.11 38.80 -2.11
CA GLU A 346 5.95 39.81 -1.06
C GLU A 346 5.20 41.03 -1.58
N ASN A 347 4.41 41.66 -0.69
CA ASN A 347 3.64 42.88 -0.99
C ASN A 347 2.62 42.76 -2.15
N SER A 348 2.30 41.54 -2.60
CA SER A 348 1.28 41.34 -3.64
C SER A 348 -0.13 41.63 -3.14
N HIS A 349 -0.95 42.28 -3.97
CA HIS A 349 -2.29 42.69 -3.59
C HIS A 349 -3.37 41.72 -4.10
N CYS A 350 -4.12 41.14 -3.17
CA CYS A 350 -5.20 40.22 -3.47
C CYS A 350 -6.55 40.95 -3.52
N HIS A 351 -7.16 41.01 -4.71
CA HIS A 351 -8.50 41.56 -4.89
C HIS A 351 -9.56 40.48 -4.61
N ILE A 352 -10.58 40.83 -3.82
CA ILE A 352 -11.68 39.93 -3.47
C ILE A 352 -12.97 40.46 -4.11
N GLY A 353 -13.56 39.67 -5.01
CA GLY A 353 -14.82 40.03 -5.65
C GLY A 353 -15.92 40.25 -4.60
N PRO A 354 -16.65 41.39 -4.63
CA PRO A 354 -17.58 41.73 -3.55
C PRO A 354 -18.74 40.74 -3.43
N ILE A 355 -19.19 40.18 -4.57
CA ILE A 355 -20.32 39.26 -4.68
C ILE A 355 -19.86 37.80 -4.63
N THR A 356 -18.93 37.40 -5.51
CA THR A 356 -18.52 35.99 -5.66
C THR A 356 -17.57 35.50 -4.56
N LYS A 357 -16.97 36.44 -3.79
CA LYS A 357 -15.86 36.20 -2.86
C LYS A 357 -14.65 35.49 -3.50
N SER A 358 -14.63 35.39 -4.82
CA SER A 358 -13.54 34.84 -5.61
C SER A 358 -12.36 35.80 -5.55
N LYS A 359 -11.14 35.26 -5.46
CA LYS A 359 -9.93 36.05 -5.27
C LYS A 359 -9.11 36.09 -6.56
N GLY A 360 -8.60 37.25 -6.92
CA GLY A 360 -7.65 37.45 -8.01
C GLY A 360 -6.43 38.21 -7.50
N ASN A 361 -5.25 37.86 -7.99
CA ASN A 361 -4.00 38.53 -7.65
C ASN A 361 -3.19 38.75 -8.93
N ARG A 362 -3.21 40.00 -9.41
CA ARG A 362 -2.56 40.39 -10.67
C ARG A 362 -1.04 40.28 -10.55
N ASP A 363 -0.47 40.70 -9.43
CA ASP A 363 0.97 40.70 -9.21
C ASP A 363 1.53 39.27 -9.24
N GLN A 364 0.86 38.34 -8.56
CA GLN A 364 1.23 36.91 -8.59
C GLN A 364 1.08 36.31 -10.00
N ALA A 365 0.06 36.72 -10.77
CA ALA A 365 -0.12 36.24 -12.13
C ALA A 365 0.98 36.73 -13.08
N ILE A 366 1.43 37.98 -12.92
CA ILE A 366 2.57 38.55 -13.68
C ILE A 366 3.85 37.78 -13.33
N VAL A 367 4.18 37.66 -12.04
CA VAL A 367 5.39 36.93 -11.58
C VAL A 367 5.40 35.49 -12.11
N ALA A 368 4.25 34.80 -12.07
CA ALA A 368 4.12 33.45 -12.60
C ALA A 368 4.37 33.37 -14.11
N LEU A 369 3.78 34.28 -14.89
CA LEU A 369 3.92 34.30 -16.34
C LEU A 369 5.32 34.71 -16.78
N ASP A 370 5.95 35.68 -16.11
CA ASP A 370 7.33 36.10 -16.36
C ASP A 370 8.29 34.95 -16.07
N PHE A 371 8.11 34.25 -14.94
CA PHE A 371 8.91 33.07 -14.62
C PHE A 371 8.78 31.97 -15.67
N ILE A 372 7.56 31.68 -16.14
CA ILE A 372 7.31 30.69 -17.20
C ILE A 372 7.93 31.15 -18.53
N LEU A 373 7.79 32.43 -18.88
CA LEU A 373 8.35 33.00 -20.10
C LEU A 373 9.87 32.89 -20.12
N ASP A 374 10.53 33.27 -19.03
CA ASP A 374 11.99 33.16 -18.89
C ASP A 374 12.44 31.70 -18.97
N PHE A 375 11.72 30.79 -18.29
CA PHE A 375 12.03 29.38 -18.32
C PHE A 375 11.98 28.83 -19.75
N VAL A 376 10.86 29.02 -20.46
CA VAL A 376 10.70 28.54 -21.83
C VAL A 376 11.78 29.16 -22.75
N SER A 377 11.98 30.48 -22.65
CA SER A 377 12.96 31.21 -23.46
C SER A 377 14.39 30.72 -23.25
N SER A 378 14.76 30.37 -22.01
CA SER A 378 16.10 29.90 -21.66
C SER A 378 16.43 28.48 -22.14
N THR A 379 15.43 27.69 -22.52
CA THR A 379 15.62 26.26 -22.83
C THR A 379 15.96 25.98 -24.30
N SER A 380 16.08 27.01 -25.14
CA SER A 380 16.38 26.90 -26.58
C SER A 380 15.47 25.91 -27.32
N GLY A 381 14.18 25.88 -26.95
CA GLY A 381 13.18 25.00 -27.56
C GLY A 381 13.09 23.58 -26.98
N ARG A 382 13.92 23.23 -25.98
CA ARG A 382 13.82 21.93 -25.28
C ARG A 382 12.52 21.77 -24.49
N VAL A 383 11.95 22.88 -24.02
CA VAL A 383 10.65 22.93 -23.34
C VAL A 383 9.67 23.74 -24.19
N HIS A 384 8.57 23.11 -24.58
CA HIS A 384 7.52 23.75 -25.35
C HIS A 384 6.39 24.27 -24.43
N PRO A 385 5.83 25.47 -24.64
CA PRO A 385 4.80 26.03 -23.76
C PRO A 385 3.56 25.13 -23.57
N SER A 386 3.23 24.27 -24.55
CA SER A 386 2.11 23.32 -24.46
C SER A 386 2.30 22.22 -23.40
N GLN A 387 3.54 22.01 -22.94
CA GLN A 387 3.89 21.07 -21.87
C GLN A 387 3.63 21.66 -20.49
N ILE A 388 3.35 22.96 -20.40
CA ILE A 388 3.10 23.68 -19.14
C ILE A 388 1.59 23.83 -18.92
N ALA A 389 1.17 23.67 -17.67
CA ALA A 389 -0.20 23.92 -17.23
C ALA A 389 -0.20 24.90 -16.05
N ILE A 390 -1.10 25.89 -16.09
CA ILE A 390 -1.29 26.85 -15.01
C ILE A 390 -2.58 26.51 -14.26
N ILE A 391 -2.47 26.33 -12.95
CA ILE A 391 -3.58 25.96 -12.08
C ILE A 391 -3.68 26.97 -10.94
N THR A 392 -4.89 27.42 -10.62
CA THR A 392 -5.17 28.35 -9.52
C THR A 392 -6.42 27.91 -8.75
N PRO A 393 -6.56 28.20 -7.44
CA PRO A 393 -7.76 27.79 -6.69
C PRO A 393 -9.02 28.58 -7.07
N TYR A 394 -8.90 29.82 -7.57
CA TYR A 394 -10.03 30.72 -7.77
C TYR A 394 -10.30 31.03 -9.25
N ALA A 395 -11.57 30.99 -9.65
CA ALA A 395 -11.99 31.30 -11.01
C ALA A 395 -11.63 32.73 -11.43
N ALA A 396 -11.75 33.72 -10.52
CA ALA A 396 -11.39 35.10 -10.84
C ALA A 396 -9.89 35.24 -11.17
N ASN A 397 -9.05 34.40 -10.56
CA ASN A 397 -7.63 34.40 -10.88
C ASN A 397 -7.32 33.71 -12.22
N VAL A 398 -8.18 32.78 -12.68
CA VAL A 398 -8.07 32.23 -14.05
C VAL A 398 -8.25 33.34 -15.07
N ASP A 399 -9.27 34.18 -14.89
CA ASP A 399 -9.55 35.30 -15.80
C ASP A 399 -8.42 36.33 -15.81
N VAL A 400 -7.85 36.63 -14.63
CA VAL A 400 -6.68 37.51 -14.51
C VAL A 400 -5.48 36.95 -15.28
N ILE A 401 -5.14 35.67 -15.07
CA ILE A 401 -4.01 35.00 -15.75
C ILE A 401 -4.23 35.00 -17.27
N GLU A 402 -5.41 34.60 -17.74
CA GLU A 402 -5.71 34.54 -19.17
C GLU A 402 -5.77 35.92 -19.81
N GLY A 403 -6.24 36.93 -19.08
CA GLY A 403 -6.23 38.33 -19.53
C GLY A 403 -4.80 38.85 -19.74
N ILE A 404 -3.89 38.58 -18.81
CA ILE A 404 -2.48 38.98 -18.92
C ILE A 404 -1.77 38.18 -20.02
N ARG A 405 -1.94 36.85 -20.05
CA ARG A 405 -1.28 35.93 -20.99
C ARG A 405 -1.58 36.22 -22.45
N LYS A 406 -2.75 36.81 -22.75
CA LYS A 406 -3.11 37.25 -24.12
C LYS A 406 -2.40 38.52 -24.59
N GLY A 407 -1.71 39.21 -23.69
CA GLY A 407 -0.92 40.40 -24.03
C GLY A 407 0.28 40.06 -24.93
N PRO A 408 0.77 41.04 -25.72
CA PRO A 408 1.86 40.82 -26.67
C PRO A 408 3.17 40.35 -26.02
N ALA A 409 3.42 40.76 -24.77
CA ALA A 409 4.59 40.35 -23.99
C ALA A 409 4.67 38.83 -23.75
N TYR A 410 3.54 38.12 -23.79
CA TYR A 410 3.46 36.68 -23.52
C TYR A 410 3.11 35.85 -24.78
N ALA A 411 3.32 36.41 -25.97
CA ALA A 411 3.02 35.73 -27.24
C ALA A 411 3.70 34.35 -27.36
N THR A 412 4.91 34.20 -26.83
CA THR A 412 5.63 32.91 -26.76
C THR A 412 4.86 31.84 -25.98
N LEU A 413 4.00 32.25 -25.04
CA LEU A 413 3.16 31.36 -24.22
C LEU A 413 1.76 31.14 -24.80
N ALA A 414 1.52 31.54 -26.06
CA ALA A 414 0.21 31.39 -26.71
C ALA A 414 -0.24 29.92 -26.76
N SER A 415 0.70 28.98 -26.96
CA SER A 415 0.45 27.53 -27.04
C SER A 415 0.32 26.84 -25.68
N THR A 416 0.48 27.56 -24.56
CA THR A 416 0.22 27.02 -23.22
C THR A 416 -1.25 26.66 -23.06
N LYS A 417 -1.53 25.54 -22.38
CA LYS A 417 -2.90 25.12 -22.08
C LYS A 417 -3.60 26.21 -21.26
N PRO A 418 -4.89 26.53 -21.52
CA PRO A 418 -5.61 27.55 -20.75
C PRO A 418 -5.55 27.27 -19.25
N ALA A 419 -5.36 28.33 -18.47
CA ALA A 419 -5.38 28.29 -17.02
C ALA A 419 -6.70 27.72 -16.50
N LYS A 420 -6.65 26.98 -15.40
CA LYS A 420 -7.82 26.30 -14.84
C LYS A 420 -7.89 26.42 -13.33
N THR A 421 -9.11 26.32 -12.82
CA THR A 421 -9.32 26.06 -11.41
C THR A 421 -8.89 24.63 -11.04
N ILE A 422 -8.51 24.39 -9.79
CA ILE A 422 -8.27 23.01 -9.29
C ILE A 422 -9.50 22.12 -9.54
N SER A 423 -10.72 22.64 -9.36
CA SER A 423 -11.98 21.91 -9.58
C SER A 423 -12.21 21.55 -11.06
N SER A 424 -11.89 22.42 -12.00
CA SER A 424 -12.03 22.17 -13.44
C SER A 424 -10.88 21.33 -14.02
N PHE A 425 -9.68 21.45 -13.45
CA PHE A 425 -8.56 20.56 -13.74
C PHE A 425 -8.88 19.12 -13.27
N ARG A 426 -9.50 18.99 -12.08
CA ARG A 426 -10.08 17.73 -11.62
C ARG A 426 -11.15 17.23 -12.58
N ALA A 427 -12.09 18.04 -13.07
CA ALA A 427 -13.12 17.59 -14.02
C ALA A 427 -12.55 17.01 -15.35
N LYS A 428 -11.41 17.55 -15.85
CA LYS A 428 -10.71 16.97 -17.01
C LYS A 428 -9.93 15.70 -16.68
N ARG A 429 -9.37 15.59 -15.46
CA ARG A 429 -8.87 14.30 -14.94
C ARG A 429 -9.99 13.34 -14.53
N VAL A 430 -11.22 13.78 -14.27
CA VAL A 430 -12.38 12.96 -13.87
C VAL A 430 -13.07 12.34 -15.07
N LYS A 431 -12.88 12.88 -16.29
CA LYS A 431 -13.04 12.09 -17.53
C LYS A 431 -12.02 10.94 -17.64
N SER A 432 -11.03 10.88 -16.74
CA SER A 432 -10.00 9.85 -16.65
C SER A 432 -9.62 9.43 -15.20
N SER A 433 -10.49 9.57 -14.18
CA SER A 433 -10.34 9.02 -12.80
C SER A 433 -11.18 9.71 -11.68
N SER A 434 -11.96 8.85 -10.99
CA SER A 434 -12.21 8.75 -9.52
C SER A 434 -13.45 9.41 -8.83
N PRO A 435 -14.06 8.72 -7.81
CA PRO A 435 -15.14 9.25 -6.96
C PRO A 435 -14.62 10.06 -5.75
N SER A 436 -15.55 10.82 -5.17
CA SER A 436 -15.42 11.87 -4.15
C SER A 436 -14.95 11.43 -2.74
N TRP A 437 -14.23 12.30 -2.04
CA TRP A 437 -13.96 12.27 -0.59
C TRP A 437 -14.46 13.56 0.10
N PRO A 438 -14.87 13.53 1.39
CA PRO A 438 -15.54 14.65 2.06
C PRO A 438 -14.58 15.67 2.67
N GLN A 439 -14.99 16.95 2.62
CA GLN A 439 -14.28 18.11 3.19
C GLN A 439 -14.40 18.16 4.72
N ARG A 440 -13.29 18.52 5.39
CA ARG A 440 -13.31 19.17 6.71
C ARG A 440 -12.62 20.53 6.64
N SER A 441 -13.16 21.45 7.43
CA SER A 441 -13.02 22.89 7.31
C SER A 441 -12.04 23.52 8.30
N LYS A 442 -11.55 24.69 7.89
CA LYS A 442 -11.21 25.92 8.64
C LYS A 442 -9.74 26.20 9.01
N ARG A 443 -9.33 27.35 8.43
CA ARG A 443 -8.34 28.38 8.82
C ARG A 443 -6.87 28.01 8.71
N ASP A 444 -6.25 28.49 7.63
CA ASP A 444 -4.82 28.81 7.53
C ASP A 444 -4.56 29.77 6.33
N PRO A 445 -3.44 30.53 6.34
CA PRO A 445 -3.20 31.68 5.45
C PRO A 445 -3.14 31.32 3.96
N VAL A 446 -3.41 32.31 3.11
CA VAL A 446 -3.57 32.17 1.66
C VAL A 446 -2.22 31.88 0.98
N TRP A 447 -1.84 30.61 0.91
CA TRP A 447 -0.80 30.13 0.01
C TRP A 447 -1.42 29.79 -1.34
N GLN A 448 -1.11 30.56 -2.40
CA GLN A 448 -1.44 30.16 -3.76
C GLN A 448 -0.30 29.29 -4.32
N ARG A 449 -0.62 28.03 -4.63
CA ARG A 449 0.30 27.01 -5.11
C ARG A 449 0.36 27.04 -6.64
N ILE A 450 1.47 27.46 -7.22
CA ILE A 450 1.72 27.31 -8.67
C ILE A 450 2.40 25.96 -8.85
N ASN A 451 1.63 24.93 -9.18
CA ASN A 451 2.18 23.63 -9.57
C ASN A 451 2.41 23.64 -11.08
N ILE A 452 3.68 23.70 -11.52
CA ILE A 452 4.05 23.37 -12.89
C ILE A 452 4.14 21.85 -12.96
N THR A 453 3.15 21.20 -13.58
CA THR A 453 3.18 19.75 -13.84
C THR A 453 3.44 19.52 -15.33
N SER A 454 4.51 18.82 -15.68
CA SER A 454 4.64 18.22 -17.01
C SER A 454 3.57 17.13 -17.17
N THR A 455 2.92 17.08 -18.33
CA THR A 455 1.96 16.02 -18.68
C THR A 455 2.61 14.95 -19.52
#